data_AF-A0A7M1ATR2-F1
#
_entry.id   AF-A0A7M1ATR2-F1
#
_cell.length_a   1.000
_cell.length_b   1.000
_cell.length_c   1.000
_cell.angle_alpha   90.00
_cell.angle_beta   90.00
_cell.angle_gamma   90.00
#
_symmetry.space_group_name_H-M   'P 1'
#
loop_
_entity.id
_entity.type
_entity.pdbx_description
1 polymer ?
#
loop_
_entity_poly.entity_id
_entity_poly.type
_entity_poly.pdbx_seq_one_letter_code
_entity_poly.pdbx_strand_id
1 'polypeptide(L)' 'MSFNPDDFFTTTTVEDIVPKFPHLAEIDYSVNSLNDELVKVNYEITSPEYKEFISSELKDYYHFEVDTIV' A
#
# COMPACT_ATOMS: atom_id res chain seq x y z
N MET A 1 -12.84 -20.93 -19.53
CA MET A 1 -12.24 -19.89 -18.69
C MET A 1 -12.17 -18.64 -19.55
N SER A 2 -13.00 -17.65 -19.27
CA SER A 2 -12.89 -16.35 -19.94
C SER A 2 -11.63 -15.68 -19.44
N PHE A 3 -10.73 -15.31 -20.36
CA PHE A 3 -9.67 -14.35 -20.07
C PHE A 3 -10.40 -13.02 -19.75
N ASN A 4 -10.44 -12.62 -18.48
CA ASN A 4 -10.90 -11.29 -18.09
C ASN A 4 -9.70 -10.35 -18.22
N PRO A 5 -9.66 -9.45 -19.21
CA PRO A 5 -8.57 -8.47 -19.34
C PRO A 5 -8.55 -7.46 -18.18
N ASP A 6 -9.63 -7.36 -17.40
CA ASP A 6 -9.71 -6.58 -16.15
C ASP A 6 -8.96 -7.21 -14.97
N ASP A 7 -8.61 -8.50 -15.02
CA ASP A 7 -7.89 -9.19 -13.92
C ASP A 7 -6.39 -8.86 -13.90
N PHE A 8 -5.88 -8.19 -14.96
CA PHE A 8 -4.46 -7.87 -15.09
C PHE A 8 -4.08 -6.50 -14.49
N PHE A 9 -5.07 -5.69 -14.12
CA PHE A 9 -4.89 -4.42 -13.43
C PHE A 9 -5.63 -4.47 -12.09
N THR A 10 -5.33 -5.46 -11.26
CA THR A 10 -5.55 -5.29 -9.82
C THR A 10 -4.48 -4.32 -9.32
N THR A 11 -4.69 -3.02 -9.57
CA THR A 11 -3.97 -1.96 -8.86
C THR A 11 -4.34 -2.11 -7.41
N THR A 12 -3.49 -2.86 -6.72
CA THR A 12 -3.65 -3.13 -5.30
C THR A 12 -3.37 -1.80 -4.63
N THR A 13 -4.26 -1.35 -3.77
CA THR A 13 -4.04 -0.11 -3.02
C THR A 13 -3.68 -0.45 -1.58
N VAL A 14 -3.14 0.54 -0.87
CA VAL A 14 -2.90 0.40 0.57
C VAL A 14 -4.20 -0.07 1.27
N GLU A 15 -5.36 0.49 0.90
CA GLU A 15 -6.66 0.08 1.46
C GLU A 15 -6.93 -1.42 1.35
N ASP A 16 -6.56 -2.06 0.23
CA ASP A 16 -6.83 -3.49 -0.01
C ASP A 16 -5.90 -4.42 0.82
N ILE A 17 -4.70 -3.93 1.15
CA ILE A 17 -3.72 -4.67 1.94
C ILE A 17 -3.81 -4.40 3.45
N VAL A 18 -4.32 -3.24 3.87
CA VAL A 18 -4.54 -2.92 5.29
C VAL A 18 -5.31 -4.01 6.04
N PRO A 19 -6.45 -4.56 5.54
CA PRO A 19 -7.15 -5.63 6.24
C PRO A 19 -6.36 -6.94 6.28
N LYS A 20 -5.41 -7.17 5.35
CA LYS A 20 -4.50 -8.33 5.34
C LYS A 20 -3.36 -8.15 6.35
N PHE A 21 -3.02 -6.90 6.66
CA PHE A 21 -1.89 -6.53 7.52
C PHE A 21 -2.33 -5.56 8.63
N PRO A 22 -3.00 -6.06 9.68
CA PRO A 22 -3.52 -5.22 10.76
C PRO A 22 -2.42 -4.43 11.48
N HIS A 23 -1.18 -4.91 11.45
CA HIS A 23 -0.03 -4.20 12.01
C HIS A 23 0.22 -2.85 11.33
N LEU A 24 -0.10 -2.69 10.03
CA LEU A 24 0.02 -1.40 9.35
C LEU A 24 -0.93 -0.37 9.97
N ALA A 25 -2.14 -0.77 10.37
CA ALA A 25 -3.10 0.13 10.99
C ALA A 25 -2.69 0.59 12.41
N GLU A 26 -1.77 -0.13 13.06
CA GLU A 26 -1.24 0.20 14.39
C GLU A 26 0.04 1.05 14.34
N ILE A 27 0.60 1.28 13.14
CA ILE A 27 1.84 2.03 12.96
C ILE A 27 1.59 3.51 12.80
N ASP A 28 2.44 4.29 13.45
CA ASP A 28 2.43 5.74 13.40
C ASP A 28 3.25 6.22 12.20
N TYR A 29 2.58 6.59 11.11
CA TYR A 29 3.22 7.04 9.86
C TYR A 29 3.75 8.48 9.92
N SER A 30 3.56 9.13 11.07
CA SER A 30 4.21 10.40 11.38
C SER A 30 5.70 10.25 11.64
N VAL A 31 6.15 9.04 12.01
CA VAL A 31 7.54 8.74 12.38
C VAL A 31 8.10 7.52 11.65
N ASN A 32 7.24 6.65 11.14
CA ASN A 32 7.65 5.49 10.33
C ASN A 32 7.25 5.69 8.86
N SER A 33 8.10 5.26 7.93
CA SER A 33 7.77 5.28 6.50
C SER A 33 6.86 4.12 6.15
N LEU A 34 5.69 4.42 5.56
CA LEU A 34 4.77 3.40 5.06
C LEU A 34 5.45 2.48 4.05
N ASN A 35 6.24 3.04 3.15
CA ASN A 35 6.99 2.26 2.17
C ASN A 35 7.95 1.25 2.82
N ASP A 36 8.60 1.58 3.94
CA ASP A 36 9.52 0.64 4.63
C ASP A 36 8.77 -0.56 5.23
N GLU A 37 7.60 -0.30 5.82
CA GLU A 37 6.71 -1.34 6.35
C GLU A 37 6.13 -2.21 5.24
N LEU A 38 5.74 -1.60 4.12
CA LEU A 38 5.28 -2.32 2.95
C LEU A 38 6.39 -3.23 2.40
N VAL A 39 7.62 -2.75 2.31
CA VAL A 39 8.74 -3.55 1.80
C VAL A 39 8.96 -4.78 2.66
N LYS A 40 8.74 -4.72 3.99
CA LYS A 40 8.81 -5.88 4.89
C LYS A 40 7.76 -6.94 4.60
N VAL A 41 6.59 -6.53 4.09
CA VAL A 41 5.54 -7.46 3.64
C VAL A 41 5.62 -7.79 2.15
N ASN A 42 6.72 -7.41 1.47
CA ASN A 42 6.93 -7.55 0.03
C ASN A 42 5.95 -6.73 -0.82
N TYR A 43 5.63 -5.54 -0.35
CA TYR A 43 4.88 -4.54 -1.10
C TYR A 43 5.72 -3.26 -1.24
N GLU A 44 5.55 -2.51 -2.32
CA GLU A 44 6.13 -1.18 -2.47
C GLU A 44 5.07 -0.20 -2.95
N ILE A 45 5.20 1.07 -2.56
CA ILE A 45 4.30 2.10 -3.07
C ILE A 45 4.79 2.53 -4.45
N THR A 46 3.97 2.31 -5.46
CA THR A 46 4.28 2.66 -6.85
C THR A 46 3.70 4.01 -7.26
N SER A 47 2.82 4.59 -6.44
CA SER A 47 2.30 5.93 -6.67
C SER A 47 3.43 6.98 -6.65
N PRO A 48 3.71 7.67 -7.77
CA PRO A 48 4.78 8.66 -7.85
C PRO A 48 4.48 9.93 -7.02
N GLU A 49 3.22 10.10 -6.62
CA GLU A 49 2.76 11.18 -5.73
C GLU A 49 3.01 10.86 -4.26
N TYR A 50 3.38 9.62 -3.94
CA TYR A 50 3.73 9.24 -2.59
C TYR A 50 4.96 9.99 -2.13
N LYS A 51 4.84 10.62 -0.96
CA LYS A 51 5.95 11.12 -0.19
C LYS A 51 5.86 10.51 1.18
N GLU A 52 7.03 10.23 1.72
CA GLU A 52 7.16 9.80 3.10
C GLU A 52 6.73 10.95 4.01
N PHE A 53 6.04 10.64 5.11
CA PHE A 53 5.60 11.60 6.11
C PHE A 53 4.58 12.65 5.62
N ILE A 54 3.78 12.36 4.58
CA ILE A 54 2.68 13.25 4.16
C ILE A 54 1.65 13.41 5.28
N SER A 55 1.32 12.29 5.92
CA SER A 55 0.24 12.19 6.89
C SER A 55 0.59 11.20 8.00
N SER A 56 0.06 11.44 9.20
CA SER A 56 0.23 10.52 10.34
C SER A 56 -0.72 9.33 10.27
N GLU A 57 -1.84 9.48 9.54
CA GLU A 57 -2.89 8.46 9.44
C GLU A 57 -2.73 7.60 8.19
N LEU A 58 -2.80 6.27 8.36
CA LEU A 58 -2.77 5.30 7.26
C LEU A 58 -3.89 5.53 6.24
N LYS A 59 -5.06 6.03 6.68
CA LYS A 59 -6.20 6.34 5.82
C LYS A 59 -5.88 7.35 4.73
N ASP A 60 -4.98 8.28 5.04
CA ASP A 60 -4.53 9.25 4.05
C ASP A 60 -3.65 8.58 2.98
N TYR A 61 -3.15 7.38 3.23
CA TYR A 61 -2.40 6.59 2.27
C TYR A 61 -3.23 5.54 1.53
N TYR A 62 -4.51 5.35 1.88
CA TYR A 62 -5.39 4.33 1.29
C TYR A 62 -5.56 4.47 -0.22
N HIS A 63 -5.42 5.69 -0.73
CA HIS A 63 -5.53 5.97 -2.16
C HIS A 63 -4.25 5.69 -2.94
N PHE A 64 -3.12 5.41 -2.27
CA PHE A 64 -1.89 5.06 -2.95
C PHE A 64 -1.92 3.62 -3.45
N GLU A 65 -1.41 3.47 -4.66
CA GLU A 65 -1.19 2.21 -5.35
C GLU A 65 0.08 1.56 -4.81
N VAL A 66 -0.04 0.28 -4.52
CA VAL A 66 1.03 -0.59 -4.07
C VAL A 66 1.19 -1.75 -5.05
N ASP A 67 2.42 -2.20 -5.21
CA ASP A 67 2.74 -3.36 -6.02
C ASP A 67 3.48 -4.40 -5.18
N THR A 68 3.38 -5.66 -5.58
CA THR A 68 4.06 -6.77 -4.89
C THR A 68 5.45 -6.94 -5.44
N ILE A 69 6.44 -6.89 -4.56
CA ILE A 69 7.83 -7.15 -4.90
C ILE A 69 8.02 -8.67 -4.95
N VAL A 70 8.44 -9.21 -6.11
CA VAL A 70 8.64 -10.67 -6.36
C VAL A 70 10.10 -11.09 -6.27
#